data_AF-A0A6C0QXH8-F1
#
_entry.id   AF-A0A6C0QXH8-F1
#
_cell.length_a   1.000
_cell.length_b   1.000
_cell.length_c   1.000
_cell.angle_alpha   90.00
_cell.angle_beta   90.00
_cell.angle_gamma   90.00
#
_symmetry.space_group_name_H-M   'P 1'
#
loop_
_entity.id
_entity.type
_entity.pdbx_description
1 polymer ?
#
loop_
_entity_poly.entity_id
_entity_poly.type
_entity_poly.pdbx_seq_one_letter_code
_entity_poly.pdbx_strand_id
1 'polypeptide(L)' 'MEKRIIEYVGATTFAKMLGTTQQNVSEAGQRAIKPGYRGDFLRPDAVCDGRLQWLKENAEKYALEHKKD' A
#
# COMPACT_ATOMS: atom_id res chain seq x y z
N MET A 1 15.06 -2.91 -24.90
CA MET A 1 14.15 -3.36 -23.83
C MET A 1 14.54 -2.59 -22.58
N GLU A 2 13.79 -1.55 -22.21
CA GLU A 2 14.03 -0.83 -20.96
C GLU A 2 13.77 -1.76 -19.77
N LYS A 3 14.73 -1.88 -18.87
CA LYS A 3 14.54 -2.63 -17.62
C LYS A 3 13.65 -1.80 -16.70
N ARG A 4 12.37 -2.17 -16.59
CA ARG A 4 11.47 -1.60 -15.58
C ARG A 4 11.99 -1.99 -14.20
N ILE A 5 12.41 -1.01 -13.41
CA ILE A 5 12.78 -1.23 -12.02
C ILE A 5 11.49 -1.45 -11.23
N ILE A 6 11.36 -2.61 -10.60
CA ILE A 6 10.24 -2.89 -9.69
C ILE A 6 10.60 -2.27 -8.33
N GLU A 7 9.91 -1.20 -7.95
CA GLU A 7 10.08 -0.54 -6.66
C GLU A 7 8.92 -0.88 -5.73
N TYR A 8 9.26 -1.24 -4.49
CA TYR A 8 8.30 -1.44 -3.42
C TYR A 8 8.40 -0.31 -2.39
N VAL A 9 7.27 0.04 -1.80
CA VAL A 9 7.15 0.99 -0.69
C VAL A 9 6.54 0.32 0.53
N GLY A 10 7.07 0.62 1.71
CA GLY A 10 6.51 0.17 2.98
C GLY A 10 5.44 1.12 3.51
N ALA A 11 4.81 0.72 4.62
CA ALA A 11 3.71 1.45 5.25
C ALA A 11 4.05 2.92 5.58
N THR A 12 5.29 3.23 5.97
CA THR A 12 5.71 4.61 6.27
C THR A 12 5.65 5.52 5.06
N THR A 13 6.14 5.06 3.90
CA THR A 13 6.12 5.84 2.66
C THR A 13 4.69 5.96 2.14
N PHE A 14 3.93 4.87 2.17
CA PHE A 14 2.54 4.89 1.72
C PHE A 14 1.65 5.79 2.58
N ALA A 15 1.90 5.82 3.90
CA ALA A 15 1.20 6.74 4.81
C ALA A 15 1.43 8.22 4.46
N LYS A 16 2.65 8.59 4.06
CA LYS A 16 2.95 9.95 3.58
C LYS A 16 2.17 10.29 2.30
N MET A 17 2.03 9.34 1.38
CA MET A 17 1.26 9.53 0.14
C MET A 17 -0.22 9.80 0.43
N LEU A 18 -0.78 9.08 1.42
CA LEU A 18 -2.17 9.17 1.85
C LEU A 18 -2.46 10.28 2.88
N GLY A 19 -1.44 10.99 3.37
CA GLY A 19 -1.63 12.03 4.40
C GLY A 19 -2.10 11.46 5.75
N THR A 20 -1.67 10.25 6.10
CA THR A 20 -2.09 9.54 7.33
C THR A 20 -0.88 8.99 8.10
N THR A 21 -1.12 8.19 9.14
CA THR A 21 -0.06 7.58 9.95
C THR A 21 0.37 6.22 9.41
N GLN A 22 1.63 5.83 9.67
CA GLN A 22 2.11 4.48 9.36
C GLN A 22 1.24 3.40 10.03
N GLN A 23 0.76 3.65 11.24
CA GLN A 23 -0.09 2.71 11.98
C GLN A 23 -1.39 2.45 11.22
N ASN A 24 -2.08 3.49 10.76
CA ASN A 24 -3.32 3.36 9.98
C ASN A 24 -3.11 2.51 8.73
N VAL A 25 -2.04 2.76 7.98
CA VAL A 25 -1.69 1.98 6.79
C VAL A 25 -1.34 0.53 7.14
N SER A 26 -0.60 0.32 8.22
CA SER A 26 -0.22 -1.04 8.65
C SER A 26 -1.44 -1.85 9.05
N GLU A 27 -2.35 -1.28 9.84
CA GLU A 27 -3.60 -1.94 10.24
C GLU A 27 -4.54 -2.19 9.06
N ALA A 28 -4.69 -1.21 8.17
CA ALA A 28 -5.52 -1.35 6.98
C ALA A 28 -4.96 -2.42 6.04
N GLY A 29 -3.64 -2.44 5.82
CA GLY A 29 -2.97 -3.48 5.05
C GLY A 29 -3.12 -4.87 5.69
N GLN A 30 -2.99 -4.98 7.01
CA GLN A 30 -3.23 -6.23 7.74
C GLN A 30 -4.68 -6.71 7.62
N ARG A 31 -5.66 -5.79 7.58
CA ARG A 31 -7.05 -6.15 7.29
C ARG A 31 -7.22 -6.60 5.84
N ALA A 32 -6.59 -5.93 4.88
CA ALA A 32 -6.71 -6.19 3.45
C ALA A 32 -6.18 -7.58 3.01
N ILE A 33 -5.30 -8.20 3.79
CA ILE A 33 -4.84 -9.57 3.52
C ILE A 33 -5.74 -10.66 4.13
N LYS A 34 -6.68 -10.31 5.02
CA LYS A 34 -7.53 -11.31 5.69
C LYS A 34 -8.58 -11.88 4.75
N PRO A 35 -8.83 -13.21 4.79
CA PRO A 35 -9.97 -13.80 4.10
C PRO A 35 -11.27 -13.12 4.54
N GLY A 36 -12.08 -12.70 3.57
CA GLY A 36 -13.39 -12.08 3.83
C GLY A 36 -13.36 -10.60 4.20
N TYR A 37 -12.22 -9.91 4.10
CA TYR A 37 -12.19 -8.45 4.17
C TYR A 37 -13.08 -7.85 3.07
N ARG A 38 -14.00 -6.96 3.48
CA ARG A 38 -14.97 -6.29 2.60
C ARG A 38 -14.64 -4.83 2.30
N GLY A 39 -13.55 -4.31 2.86
CA GLY A 39 -13.11 -2.95 2.55
C GLY A 39 -12.33 -2.90 1.24
N ASP A 40 -12.01 -1.69 0.83
CA ASP A 40 -11.39 -1.33 -0.44
C ASP A 40 -9.92 -0.90 -0.30
N PHE A 41 -9.36 -1.00 0.90
CA PHE A 41 -7.96 -0.67 1.12
C PHE A 41 -7.03 -1.54 0.27
N LEU A 42 -6.02 -0.91 -0.35
CA LEU A 42 -5.11 -1.57 -1.25
C LEU A 42 -4.40 -2.75 -0.58
N ARG A 43 -4.60 -3.95 -1.13
CA ARG A 43 -3.93 -5.16 -0.64
C ARG A 43 -2.41 -5.05 -0.88
N PRO A 44 -1.57 -5.39 0.11
CA PRO A 44 -0.12 -5.48 -0.06
C PRO A 44 0.26 -6.44 -1.18
N ASP A 45 1.21 -6.03 -2.02
CA ASP A 45 1.76 -6.85 -3.10
C ASP A 45 2.79 -7.86 -2.59
N ALA A 46 3.46 -7.55 -1.47
CA ALA A 46 4.46 -8.41 -0.85
C ALA A 46 4.49 -8.29 0.67
N VAL A 47 5.04 -9.31 1.32
CA VAL A 47 5.41 -9.30 2.73
C VAL A 47 6.88 -9.70 2.83
N CYS A 48 7.74 -8.77 3.26
CA CYS A 48 9.18 -8.99 3.40
C CYS A 48 9.57 -8.74 4.87
N ASP A 49 10.20 -9.72 5.51
CA ASP A 49 10.57 -9.67 6.93
C ASP A 49 9.41 -9.24 7.86
N GLY A 50 8.21 -9.75 7.58
CA GLY A 50 6.99 -9.42 8.32
C GLY A 50 6.43 -8.01 8.06
N ARG A 51 7.05 -7.23 7.15
CA ARG A 51 6.59 -5.89 6.76
C ARG A 51 5.80 -5.95 5.48
N LEU A 52 4.61 -5.36 5.51
CA LEU A 52 3.76 -5.20 4.33
C LEU A 52 4.39 -4.20 3.36
N GLN A 53 4.41 -4.57 2.08
CA GLN A 53 4.94 -3.76 1.00
C GLN A 53 3.96 -3.70 -0.17
N TRP A 54 3.92 -2.54 -0.82
CA TRP A 54 3.11 -2.29 -2.01
C TRP A 54 4.04 -1.91 -3.14
N LEU A 55 3.70 -2.30 -4.37
CA LEU A 55 4.32 -1.75 -5.56
C LEU A 55 4.12 -0.24 -5.55
N LYS A 56 5.20 0.50 -5.77
CA LYS A 56 5.18 1.96 -5.75
C LYS A 56 4.13 2.54 -6.69
N GLU A 57 4.03 1.99 -7.90
CA GLU A 57 3.03 2.41 -8.89
C GLU A 57 1.57 2.20 -8.40
N ASN A 58 1.30 1.10 -7.70
CA ASN A 58 -0.02 0.80 -7.15
C ASN A 58 -0.35 1.73 -5.99
N ALA A 59 0.61 1.96 -5.09
CA ALA A 59 0.45 2.87 -3.95
C ALA A 59 0.22 4.32 -4.41
N GLU A 60 0.98 4.78 -5.41
CA GLU A 60 0.81 6.11 -6.01
C GLU A 60 -0.56 6.26 -6.68
N LYS A 61 -0.98 5.26 -7.48
CA LYS A 61 -2.29 5.26 -8.12
C LYS A 61 -3.43 5.31 -7.10
N TYR A 62 -3.38 4.46 -6.08
CA TYR A 62 -4.38 4.42 -5.02
C TYR A 62 -4.46 5.74 -4.25
N ALA A 63 -3.30 6.36 -3.93
CA ALA A 63 -3.25 7.65 -3.27
C ALA A 63 -3.78 8.81 -4.15
N LEU A 64 -3.62 8.74 -5.48
CA LEU A 64 -4.20 9.71 -6.41
C LEU A 64 -5.72 9.60 -6.50
N GLU A 65 -6.25 8.38 -6.44
CA GLU A 65 -7.70 8.14 -6.44
C GLU A 65 -8.33 8.64 -5.13
N HIS A 66 -7.69 8.40 -3.98
CA HIS A 66 -8.18 8.83 -2.66
C HIS A 66 -8.13 10.34 -2.39
N LYS A 67 -7.41 11.11 -3.21
CA LYS A 67 -7.37 12.58 -3.09
C LYS A 67 -8.48 13.28 -3.88
N LYS A 68 -9.22 12.55 -4.72
CA LYS A 68 -10.30 13.10 -5.55
C LYS A 68 -11.68 13.02 -4.87
N ASP A 69 -11.76 12.31 -3.75
CA ASP A 69 -12.90 12.28 -2.84
C ASP A 69 -12.73 13.33 -1.72
#